data_AF-A0A843E5S0-F1
#
_entry.id   AF-A0A843E5S0-F1
#
_cell.length_a   1.000
_cell.length_b   1.000
_cell.length_c   1.000
_cell.angle_alpha   90.00
_cell.angle_beta   90.00
_cell.angle_gamma   90.00
#
_symmetry.space_group_name_H-M   'P 1'
#
loop_
_entity.id
_entity.type
_entity.pdbx_description
1 polymer ?
#
loop_
_entity_poly.entity_id
_entity_poly.type
_entity_poly.pdbx_seq_one_letter_code
_entity_poly.pdbx_strand_id
1 'polypeptide(L)'
;MSTTELILLILLIIYIPLWFIVWKHPAALRHGFEKYGPAIKINTRLGLAFIDRFGRYKRFWHWCGVFAQVVSFLLMVMMIFIMAVAVYRMPQTLTNGGLGLEYVLAIPGLNPLLPLWYGHLALIVALVCHELAHGLQNRANDIGVEHTGLLYAVVPLGTFVEPKQEDVDKASRRAQIDLFTAGITTNFVLAAVSFLLFSGVMLGGISSPYGDNAAVYTEVADSPAYSAGIPAGALILDINGEPFSYTEDYTVSSYTWSPGELVSVHYRTADTESTVTMPWGLYVSKTVSGSPAHNLLENKILASVTTSSGTYKFYTQQAFTNFMGTTHPGDTVTLNYTDLSGSPLTSTEVKLGTSGTIGYLGVYTTTSGMNLITPNILKGTSANPFYGAESITDYATGMLGYIAHPFSGLDPIPDSVRWWYGDQIFGFWEICKIFYWIFW
;
A
#
# COMPACT_ATOMS: atom_id res chain seq x y z
N MET A 1 21.45 18.79 -2.72
CA MET A 1 20.78 18.05 -3.79
C MET A 1 20.51 16.65 -3.29
N SER A 2 19.29 16.15 -3.47
CA SER A 2 18.98 14.74 -3.20
C SER A 2 19.73 13.81 -4.17
N THR A 3 19.89 12.53 -3.83
CA THR A 3 20.51 11.53 -4.71
C THR A 3 19.77 11.46 -6.05
N THR A 4 18.43 11.56 -6.03
CA THR A 4 17.60 11.62 -7.24
C THR A 4 17.96 12.83 -8.11
N GLU A 5 18.03 14.03 -7.54
CA GLU A 5 18.39 15.25 -8.28
C GLU A 5 19.78 15.15 -8.92
N LEU A 6 20.74 14.55 -8.22
CA LEU A 6 22.08 14.33 -8.75
C LEU A 6 22.05 13.37 -9.95
N ILE A 7 21.32 12.26 -9.85
CA ILE A 7 21.15 11.29 -10.94
C ILE A 7 20.49 11.96 -12.15
N LEU A 8 19.41 12.71 -11.93
CA LEU A 8 18.70 13.41 -13.00
C LEU A 8 19.59 14.48 -13.66
N LEU A 9 20.39 15.20 -12.87
CA LEU A 9 21.35 16.16 -13.41
C LEU A 9 22.40 15.47 -14.27
N ILE A 10 22.97 14.35 -13.82
CA ILE A 10 23.94 13.56 -14.59
C ILE A 10 23.31 13.08 -15.89
N LEU A 11 22.10 12.52 -15.83
CA LEU A 11 21.36 12.07 -17.00
C LEU A 11 21.07 13.21 -17.98
N LEU A 12 20.70 14.39 -17.47
CA LEU A 12 20.48 15.58 -18.29
C LEU A 12 21.78 16.06 -18.97
N ILE A 13 22.90 16.06 -18.25
CA ILE A 13 24.22 16.42 -18.78
C ILE A 13 24.66 15.45 -19.88
N ILE A 14 24.30 14.17 -19.80
CA ILE A 14 24.57 13.17 -20.84
C ILE A 14 23.60 13.35 -22.02
N TYR A 15 22.33 13.56 -21.72
CA TYR A 15 21.25 13.62 -22.70
C TYR A 15 21.38 14.83 -23.64
N ILE A 16 21.68 16.03 -23.12
CA ILE A 16 21.72 17.25 -23.95
C ILE A 16 22.75 17.13 -25.09
N PRO A 17 24.05 16.79 -24.84
CA PRO A 17 25.01 16.57 -25.91
C PRO A 17 24.61 15.45 -26.87
N LEU A 18 24.12 14.32 -26.34
CA LEU A 18 23.69 13.19 -27.16
C LEU A 18 22.55 13.60 -28.12
N TRP A 19 21.56 14.31 -27.61
CA TRP A 19 20.44 14.84 -28.39
C TRP A 19 20.94 15.78 -29.50
N PHE A 20 21.83 16.72 -29.19
CA PHE A 20 22.41 17.60 -30.20
C PHE A 20 23.19 16.84 -31.28
N ILE A 21 23.97 15.82 -30.91
CA ILE A 21 24.73 14.99 -31.84
C ILE A 21 23.79 14.25 -32.79
N VAL A 22 22.76 13.58 -32.27
CA VAL A 22 21.77 12.84 -33.06
C VAL A 22 21.00 13.76 -34.00
N TRP A 23 20.67 14.98 -33.55
CA TRP A 23 19.95 15.93 -34.39
C TRP A 23 20.80 16.56 -35.50
N LYS A 24 22.08 16.85 -35.22
CA LYS A 24 22.99 17.52 -36.18
C LYS A 24 23.65 16.56 -37.17
N HIS A 25 23.98 15.34 -36.77
CA HIS A 25 24.74 14.42 -37.62
C HIS A 25 23.86 13.37 -38.31
N PRO A 26 23.75 13.37 -39.66
CA PRO A 26 23.01 12.34 -40.39
C PRO A 26 23.65 10.94 -40.26
N ALA A 27 24.91 10.85 -39.81
CA ALA A 27 25.58 9.59 -39.49
C ALA A 27 24.98 8.88 -38.26
N ALA A 28 24.22 9.58 -37.40
CA ALA A 28 23.59 8.99 -36.22
C ALA A 28 22.66 7.82 -36.57
N LEU A 29 21.93 7.91 -37.69
CA LEU A 29 21.11 6.82 -38.22
C LEU A 29 21.92 5.55 -38.53
N ARG A 30 23.17 5.70 -39.01
CA ARG A 30 24.05 4.55 -39.30
C ARG A 30 24.48 3.81 -38.03
N HIS A 31 24.47 4.50 -36.89
CA HIS A 31 24.75 3.93 -35.58
C HIS A 31 23.49 3.48 -34.84
N GLY A 32 22.32 3.48 -35.50
CA GLY A 32 21.06 3.05 -34.91
C GLY A 32 20.30 4.14 -34.14
N PHE A 33 20.73 5.39 -34.18
CA PHE A 33 20.01 6.49 -33.54
C PHE A 33 19.05 7.17 -34.51
N GLU A 34 17.77 7.10 -34.20
CA GLU A 34 16.69 7.71 -34.95
C GLU A 34 16.03 8.85 -34.15
N LYS A 35 15.59 9.89 -34.86
CA LYS A 35 15.01 11.10 -34.27
C LYS A 35 13.53 10.83 -33.94
N TYR A 36 13.12 11.02 -32.69
CA TYR A 36 11.74 10.78 -32.26
C TYR A 36 11.21 11.90 -31.35
N GLY A 37 10.81 13.03 -31.95
CA GLY A 37 10.32 14.18 -31.19
C GLY A 37 11.38 14.70 -30.21
N PRO A 38 11.07 14.90 -28.91
CA PRO A 38 12.11 15.20 -27.93
C PRO A 38 13.00 13.97 -27.65
N ALA A 39 12.52 12.74 -27.80
CA ALA A 39 13.28 11.53 -27.47
C ALA A 39 14.16 11.01 -28.60
N ILE A 40 15.15 10.18 -28.26
CA ILE A 40 16.02 9.47 -29.18
C ILE A 40 15.57 8.01 -29.23
N LYS A 41 15.25 7.51 -30.41
CA LYS A 41 14.95 6.09 -30.65
C LYS A 41 16.26 5.37 -30.95
N ILE A 42 16.68 4.47 -30.06
CA ILE A 42 17.91 3.70 -30.20
C ILE A 42 17.53 2.32 -30.75
N ASN A 43 17.69 2.15 -32.06
CA ASN A 43 17.45 0.91 -32.78
C ASN A 43 18.60 -0.07 -32.54
N THR A 44 18.25 -1.24 -32.05
CA THR A 44 19.13 -2.37 -31.79
C THR A 44 18.58 -3.64 -32.43
N ARG A 45 19.32 -4.74 -32.29
CA ARG A 45 18.89 -6.11 -32.66
C ARG A 45 18.97 -7.06 -31.47
N LEU A 46 19.01 -6.51 -30.26
CA LEU A 46 19.13 -7.28 -29.03
C LEU A 46 17.83 -8.06 -28.78
N GLY A 47 17.95 -9.33 -28.41
CA GLY A 47 16.78 -10.19 -28.17
C GLY A 47 16.13 -10.78 -29.42
N LEU A 48 16.47 -10.36 -30.64
CA LEU A 48 15.91 -10.95 -31.87
C LEU A 48 16.19 -12.46 -31.98
N ALA A 49 17.42 -12.88 -31.69
CA ALA A 49 17.76 -14.31 -31.70
C ALA A 49 16.97 -15.13 -30.66
N PHE A 50 16.64 -14.51 -29.51
CA PHE A 50 15.78 -15.13 -28.50
C PHE A 50 14.34 -15.25 -29.02
N ILE A 51 13.80 -14.16 -29.58
CA ILE A 51 12.47 -14.12 -30.18
C ILE A 51 12.35 -15.15 -31.32
N ASP A 52 13.33 -15.25 -32.21
CA ASP A 52 13.34 -16.24 -33.29
C ASP A 52 13.41 -17.68 -32.75
N ARG A 53 14.23 -17.91 -31.73
CA ARG A 53 14.43 -19.25 -31.13
C ARG A 53 13.18 -19.73 -30.41
N PHE A 54 12.52 -18.88 -29.63
CA PHE A 54 11.36 -19.26 -28.83
C PHE A 54 10.03 -19.02 -29.56
N GLY A 55 9.94 -18.03 -30.44
CA GLY A 55 8.78 -17.75 -31.29
C GLY A 55 8.44 -18.87 -32.28
N ARG A 56 9.37 -19.78 -32.56
CA ARG A 56 9.12 -20.96 -33.42
C ARG A 56 8.05 -21.91 -32.86
N TYR A 57 7.79 -21.88 -31.55
CA TYR A 57 6.79 -22.73 -30.89
C TYR A 57 5.37 -22.21 -31.10
N LYS A 58 4.93 -22.10 -32.36
CA LYS A 58 3.67 -21.42 -32.74
C LYS A 58 2.47 -21.88 -31.93
N ARG A 59 2.27 -23.18 -31.74
CA ARG A 59 1.11 -23.71 -31.00
C ARG A 59 1.00 -23.17 -29.57
N PHE A 60 2.13 -23.07 -28.87
CA PHE A 60 2.18 -22.53 -27.51
C PHE A 60 1.79 -21.05 -27.50
N TRP A 61 2.41 -20.25 -28.37
CA TRP A 61 2.13 -18.81 -28.45
C TRP A 61 0.72 -18.47 -28.97
N HIS A 62 0.14 -19.29 -29.83
CA HIS A 62 -1.27 -19.12 -30.22
C HIS A 62 -2.23 -19.38 -29.05
N TRP A 63 -1.91 -20.34 -28.17
CA TRP A 63 -2.67 -20.56 -26.95
C TRP A 63 -2.49 -19.38 -25.98
N CYS A 64 -1.26 -18.89 -25.80
CA CYS A 64 -0.99 -17.68 -25.02
C CYS A 64 -1.72 -16.46 -25.58
N GLY A 65 -1.82 -16.32 -26.91
CA GLY A 65 -2.58 -15.24 -27.56
C GLY A 65 -4.06 -15.29 -27.22
N VAL A 66 -4.70 -16.47 -27.32
CA VAL A 66 -6.11 -16.63 -26.93
C VAL A 66 -6.32 -16.36 -25.43
N PHE A 67 -5.41 -16.86 -24.58
CA PHE A 67 -5.42 -16.55 -23.16
C PHE A 67 -5.31 -15.04 -22.91
N ALA A 68 -4.39 -14.36 -23.61
CA ALA A 68 -4.18 -12.93 -23.53
C ALA A 68 -5.40 -12.12 -23.93
N GLN A 69 -6.11 -12.55 -24.98
CA GLN A 69 -7.37 -11.95 -25.39
C GLN A 69 -8.42 -12.01 -24.29
N VAL A 70 -8.61 -13.19 -23.68
CA VAL A 70 -9.61 -13.39 -22.61
C VAL A 70 -9.25 -12.55 -21.39
N VAL A 71 -7.99 -12.60 -20.94
CA VAL A 71 -7.54 -11.82 -19.78
C VAL A 71 -7.68 -10.32 -20.03
N SER A 72 -7.22 -9.83 -21.18
CA SER A 72 -7.32 -8.41 -21.53
C SER A 72 -8.78 -7.93 -21.59
N PHE A 73 -9.69 -8.77 -22.13
CA PHE A 73 -11.12 -8.46 -22.15
C PHE A 73 -11.72 -8.39 -20.74
N LEU A 74 -11.39 -9.33 -19.85
CA LEU A 74 -11.85 -9.32 -18.46
C LEU A 74 -11.32 -8.09 -17.71
N LEU A 75 -10.03 -7.75 -17.87
CA LEU A 75 -9.42 -6.57 -17.26
C LEU A 75 -10.07 -5.28 -17.77
N MET A 76 -10.41 -5.20 -19.05
CA MET A 76 -11.14 -4.06 -19.61
C MET A 76 -12.53 -3.91 -18.96
N VAL A 77 -13.29 -5.00 -18.83
CA VAL A 77 -14.61 -4.97 -18.16
C VAL A 77 -14.47 -4.55 -16.70
N MET A 78 -13.49 -5.10 -15.99
CA MET A 78 -13.18 -4.74 -14.61
C MET A 78 -12.82 -3.25 -14.47
N MET A 79 -11.97 -2.72 -15.34
CA MET A 79 -11.57 -1.31 -15.32
C MET A 79 -12.76 -0.39 -15.57
N ILE A 80 -13.63 -0.72 -16.52
CA ILE A 80 -14.88 0.03 -16.78
C ILE A 80 -15.79 0.01 -15.56
N PHE A 81 -15.96 -1.15 -14.92
CA PHE A 81 -16.76 -1.28 -13.70
C PHE A 81 -16.20 -0.41 -12.55
N ILE A 82 -14.90 -0.49 -12.29
CA ILE A 82 -14.23 0.30 -11.26
C ILE A 82 -14.39 1.80 -11.54
N MET A 83 -14.17 2.23 -12.78
CA MET A 83 -14.35 3.62 -13.19
C MET A 83 -15.79 4.10 -12.97
N ALA A 84 -16.79 3.26 -13.31
CA ALA A 84 -18.20 3.59 -13.08
C ALA A 84 -18.53 3.74 -11.59
N VAL A 85 -18.01 2.85 -10.73
CA VAL A 85 -18.17 2.95 -9.27
C VAL A 85 -17.48 4.20 -8.72
N ALA A 86 -16.26 4.50 -9.18
CA ALA A 86 -15.51 5.69 -8.75
C ALA A 86 -16.26 6.98 -9.11
N VAL A 87 -16.77 7.10 -10.34
CA VAL A 87 -17.57 8.25 -10.79
C VAL A 87 -18.87 8.37 -9.98
N TYR A 88 -19.55 7.26 -9.70
CA TYR A 88 -20.76 7.26 -8.88
C TYR A 88 -20.51 7.75 -7.43
N ARG A 89 -19.35 7.41 -6.85
CA ARG A 89 -18.96 7.81 -5.48
C ARG A 89 -18.22 9.15 -5.39
N MET A 90 -17.91 9.79 -6.52
CA MET A 90 -17.22 11.08 -6.58
C MET A 90 -17.85 12.20 -5.71
N PRO A 91 -19.18 12.29 -5.52
CA PRO A 91 -19.77 13.32 -4.64
C PRO A 91 -19.36 13.23 -3.17
N GLN A 92 -18.77 12.12 -2.70
CA GLN A 92 -18.43 11.89 -1.29
C GLN A 92 -16.95 12.10 -0.95
N THR A 93 -16.06 12.28 -1.93
CA THR A 93 -14.59 12.25 -1.73
C THR A 93 -13.88 13.59 -1.99
N LEU A 94 -14.61 14.67 -2.31
CA LEU A 94 -14.05 15.99 -2.64
C LEU A 94 -13.65 16.86 -1.42
N THR A 95 -13.11 16.27 -0.36
CA THR A 95 -12.65 17.03 0.83
C THR A 95 -11.15 16.97 1.10
N ASN A 96 -10.37 16.22 0.33
CA ASN A 96 -8.91 16.20 0.48
C ASN A 96 -8.25 17.03 -0.62
N GLY A 97 -7.42 18.00 -0.21
CA GLY A 97 -6.64 18.85 -1.11
C GLY A 97 -5.84 18.03 -2.13
N GLY A 98 -5.71 18.57 -3.34
CA GLY A 98 -4.99 17.89 -4.42
C GLY A 98 -3.58 17.51 -4.02
N LEU A 99 -3.16 16.30 -4.41
CA LEU A 99 -1.77 15.84 -4.25
C LEU A 99 -0.82 16.81 -4.97
N GLY A 100 0.33 17.13 -4.36
CA GLY A 100 1.35 17.99 -4.96
C GLY A 100 1.84 17.46 -6.32
N LEU A 101 2.38 18.33 -7.17
CA LEU A 101 2.85 17.99 -8.53
C LEU A 101 3.86 16.82 -8.55
N GLU A 102 4.65 16.66 -7.49
CA GLU A 102 5.60 15.54 -7.30
C GLU A 102 4.95 14.16 -7.19
N TYR A 103 3.69 14.07 -6.75
CA TYR A 103 2.94 12.81 -6.65
C TYR A 103 2.23 12.43 -7.95
N VAL A 104 2.06 13.37 -8.87
CA VAL A 104 1.36 13.18 -10.14
C VAL A 104 2.22 12.41 -11.15
N LEU A 105 3.54 12.57 -11.09
CA LEU A 105 4.47 11.87 -11.96
C LEU A 105 4.98 10.59 -11.28
N ALA A 106 4.57 9.43 -11.80
CA ALA A 106 5.01 8.12 -11.32
C ALA A 106 6.45 7.77 -11.78
N ILE A 107 7.42 8.65 -11.45
CA ILE A 107 8.84 8.43 -11.73
C ILE A 107 9.52 8.02 -10.42
N PRO A 108 10.12 6.81 -10.35
CA PRO A 108 10.77 6.36 -9.13
C PRO A 108 11.85 7.33 -8.64
N GLY A 109 11.81 7.68 -7.35
CA GLY A 109 12.70 8.62 -6.70
C GLY A 109 12.38 10.10 -6.84
N LEU A 110 11.57 10.50 -7.84
CA LEU A 110 10.95 11.83 -7.88
C LEU A 110 9.65 11.83 -7.10
N ASN A 111 8.86 10.78 -7.27
CA ASN A 111 7.73 10.51 -6.40
C ASN A 111 8.29 9.93 -5.08
N PRO A 112 8.10 10.59 -3.92
CA PRO A 112 8.62 10.13 -2.64
C PRO A 112 8.15 8.72 -2.24
N LEU A 113 7.05 8.27 -2.83
CA LEU A 113 6.43 6.98 -2.56
C LEU A 113 7.05 5.84 -3.37
N LEU A 114 7.74 6.16 -4.46
CA LEU A 114 8.35 5.17 -5.34
C LEU A 114 9.85 5.09 -5.06
N PRO A 115 10.35 3.98 -4.49
CA PRO A 115 11.76 3.85 -4.17
C PRO A 115 12.58 3.79 -5.46
N LEU A 116 13.66 4.57 -5.49
CA LEU A 116 14.56 4.68 -6.63
C LEU A 116 14.91 3.30 -7.21
N TRP A 117 15.62 2.47 -6.46
CA TRP A 117 16.21 1.26 -7.04
C TRP A 117 15.18 0.19 -7.41
N TYR A 118 14.26 -0.16 -6.49
CA TYR A 118 13.27 -1.21 -6.76
C TYR A 118 12.25 -0.79 -7.82
N GLY A 119 11.83 0.49 -7.84
CA GLY A 119 10.92 1.00 -8.85
C GLY A 119 11.53 0.96 -10.26
N HIS A 120 12.79 1.36 -10.42
CA HIS A 120 13.46 1.26 -11.73
C HIS A 120 13.68 -0.20 -12.15
N LEU A 121 14.05 -1.08 -11.22
CA LEU A 121 14.21 -2.50 -11.49
C LEU A 121 12.89 -3.12 -11.97
N ALA A 122 11.79 -2.85 -11.26
CA ALA A 122 10.47 -3.33 -11.63
C ALA A 122 10.03 -2.82 -13.00
N LEU A 123 10.19 -1.53 -13.28
CA LEU A 123 9.87 -0.92 -14.56
C LEU A 123 10.66 -1.56 -15.71
N ILE A 124 11.97 -1.79 -15.52
CA ILE A 124 12.83 -2.45 -16.52
C ILE A 124 12.34 -3.88 -16.78
N VAL A 125 12.08 -4.66 -15.73
CA VAL A 125 11.61 -6.04 -15.87
C VAL A 125 10.26 -6.09 -16.59
N ALA A 126 9.30 -5.25 -16.18
CA ALA A 126 7.99 -5.17 -16.80
C ALA A 126 8.08 -4.81 -18.28
N LEU A 127 8.79 -3.74 -18.64
CA LEU A 127 8.94 -3.30 -20.03
C LEU A 127 9.66 -4.32 -20.91
N VAL A 128 10.74 -4.93 -20.41
CA VAL A 128 11.47 -5.96 -21.17
C VAL A 128 10.57 -7.15 -21.43
N CYS A 129 9.86 -7.66 -20.41
CA CYS A 129 8.92 -8.76 -20.59
C CYS A 129 7.77 -8.40 -21.54
N HIS A 130 7.20 -7.20 -21.39
CA HIS A 130 6.13 -6.66 -22.24
C HIS A 130 6.52 -6.68 -23.73
N GLU A 131 7.66 -6.10 -24.05
CA GLU A 131 8.14 -5.99 -25.42
C GLU A 131 8.56 -7.35 -25.98
N LEU A 132 9.20 -8.20 -25.17
CA LEU A 132 9.50 -9.58 -25.56
C LEU A 132 8.24 -10.36 -25.92
N ALA A 133 7.14 -10.15 -25.20
CA ALA A 133 5.87 -10.80 -25.52
C ALA A 133 5.30 -10.33 -26.87
N HIS A 134 5.36 -9.03 -27.17
CA HIS A 134 5.03 -8.53 -28.51
C HIS A 134 5.90 -9.19 -29.59
N GLY A 135 7.21 -9.29 -29.36
CA GLY A 135 8.13 -9.96 -30.28
C GLY A 135 7.81 -11.44 -30.51
N LEU A 136 7.55 -12.18 -29.44
CA LEU A 136 7.20 -13.61 -29.50
C LEU A 136 5.87 -13.82 -30.21
N GLN A 137 4.88 -12.97 -29.95
CA GLN A 137 3.57 -13.04 -30.61
C GLN A 137 3.63 -12.64 -32.08
N ASN A 138 4.45 -11.65 -32.43
CA ASN A 138 4.75 -11.30 -33.82
C ASN A 138 5.31 -12.53 -34.56
N ARG A 139 6.35 -13.15 -33.99
CA ARG A 139 7.00 -14.30 -34.64
C ARG A 139 6.08 -15.52 -34.76
N ALA A 140 5.24 -15.74 -33.75
CA ALA A 140 4.25 -16.82 -33.76
C ALA A 140 3.19 -16.63 -34.85
N ASN A 141 2.80 -15.38 -35.14
CA ASN A 141 1.82 -15.00 -36.15
C ASN A 141 2.43 -14.67 -37.52
N ASP A 142 3.69 -15.06 -37.75
CA ASP A 142 4.42 -14.82 -39.00
C ASP A 142 4.60 -13.32 -39.36
N ILE A 143 4.58 -12.44 -38.35
CA ILE A 143 4.91 -11.02 -38.48
C ILE A 143 6.40 -10.85 -38.18
N GLY A 144 7.15 -10.27 -39.11
CA GLY A 144 8.58 -9.99 -38.90
C GLY A 144 8.79 -8.86 -37.89
N VAL A 145 9.93 -8.89 -37.20
CA VAL A 145 10.40 -7.79 -36.34
C VAL A 145 11.59 -7.13 -37.01
N GLU A 146 11.54 -5.81 -37.23
CA GLU A 146 12.63 -5.06 -37.87
C GLU A 146 13.71 -4.67 -36.87
N HIS A 147 13.27 -4.07 -35.78
CA HIS A 147 14.12 -3.47 -34.77
C HIS A 147 13.57 -3.76 -33.37
N THR A 148 14.50 -3.91 -32.43
CA THR A 148 14.20 -3.85 -31.00
C THR A 148 15.02 -2.71 -30.43
N GLY A 149 14.61 -2.07 -29.35
CA GLY A 149 15.39 -0.93 -28.91
C GLY A 149 14.95 -0.27 -27.63
N LEU A 150 15.53 0.90 -27.41
CA LEU A 150 15.26 1.75 -26.26
C LEU A 150 14.84 3.14 -26.76
N LEU A 151 13.74 3.65 -26.23
CA LEU A 151 13.35 5.04 -26.35
C LEU A 151 13.95 5.82 -25.17
N TYR A 152 14.83 6.77 -25.47
CA TYR A 152 15.64 7.47 -24.47
C TYR A 152 15.41 8.98 -24.54
N ALA A 153 14.99 9.58 -23.43
CA ALA A 153 14.96 11.02 -23.23
C ALA A 153 15.97 11.39 -22.13
N VAL A 154 15.65 12.36 -21.26
CA VAL A 154 16.44 12.61 -20.04
C VAL A 154 16.50 11.32 -19.21
N VAL A 155 15.38 10.62 -19.09
CA VAL A 155 15.30 9.28 -18.49
C VAL A 155 14.97 8.25 -19.59
N PRO A 156 15.37 6.98 -19.43
CA PRO A 156 14.88 5.90 -20.28
C PRO A 156 13.35 5.87 -20.22
N LEU A 157 12.69 6.08 -21.36
CA LEU A 157 11.23 6.10 -21.43
C LEU A 157 10.66 4.68 -21.58
N GLY A 158 11.39 3.80 -22.26
CA GLY A 158 11.07 2.39 -22.28
C GLY A 158 11.70 1.65 -23.45
N THR A 159 11.54 0.34 -23.46
CA THR A 159 11.98 -0.51 -24.58
C THR A 159 10.89 -0.60 -25.65
N PHE A 160 11.23 -1.02 -26.86
CA PHE A 160 10.25 -1.30 -27.91
C PHE A 160 10.65 -2.50 -28.78
N VAL A 161 9.65 -3.16 -29.35
CA VAL A 161 9.77 -4.14 -30.42
C VAL A 161 8.94 -3.67 -31.62
N GLU A 162 9.62 -3.38 -32.72
CA GLU A 162 9.00 -2.81 -33.92
C GLU A 162 8.63 -3.91 -34.94
N PRO A 163 7.33 -4.17 -35.14
CA PRO A 163 6.89 -5.11 -36.17
C PRO A 163 7.03 -4.52 -37.57
N LYS A 164 7.21 -5.38 -38.57
CA LYS A 164 7.13 -5.02 -39.98
C LYS A 164 5.71 -4.61 -40.33
N GLN A 165 5.51 -3.33 -40.62
CA GLN A 165 4.17 -2.79 -40.89
C GLN A 165 3.46 -3.51 -42.05
N GLU A 166 4.19 -3.83 -43.12
CA GLU A 166 3.62 -4.59 -44.25
C GLU A 166 3.08 -5.96 -43.86
N ASP A 167 3.71 -6.63 -42.89
CA ASP A 167 3.28 -7.95 -42.41
C ASP A 167 2.06 -7.81 -41.50
N VAL A 168 2.01 -6.75 -40.67
CA VAL A 168 0.87 -6.42 -39.79
C VAL A 168 -0.38 -6.11 -40.62
N ASP A 169 -0.23 -5.34 -41.70
CA ASP A 169 -1.34 -4.95 -42.58
C ASP A 169 -1.91 -6.15 -43.34
N LYS A 170 -1.07 -7.14 -43.66
CA LYS A 170 -1.48 -8.41 -44.31
C LYS A 170 -1.97 -9.45 -43.30
N ALA A 171 -1.70 -9.27 -42.00
CA ALA A 171 -2.05 -10.23 -40.98
C ALA A 171 -3.56 -10.35 -40.78
N SER A 172 -4.01 -11.53 -40.37
CA SER A 172 -5.42 -11.73 -40.01
C SER A 172 -5.82 -10.87 -38.80
N ARG A 173 -7.10 -10.55 -38.67
CA ARG A 173 -7.62 -9.83 -37.49
C ARG A 173 -7.23 -10.51 -36.17
N ARG A 174 -7.23 -11.84 -36.14
CA ARG A 174 -6.81 -12.60 -34.95
C ARG A 174 -5.35 -12.33 -34.59
N ALA A 175 -4.46 -12.34 -35.58
CA ALA A 175 -3.04 -12.06 -35.38
C ALA A 175 -2.80 -10.62 -34.90
N GLN A 176 -3.58 -9.65 -35.40
CA GLN A 176 -3.54 -8.27 -34.91
C GLN A 176 -4.01 -8.15 -33.46
N ILE A 177 -5.14 -8.80 -33.11
CA ILE A 177 -5.63 -8.79 -31.72
C ILE A 177 -4.62 -9.48 -30.78
N ASP A 178 -4.02 -10.59 -31.20
CA ASP A 178 -2.95 -11.26 -30.47
C ASP A 178 -1.77 -10.30 -30.19
N LEU A 179 -1.35 -9.55 -31.21
CA LEU A 179 -0.29 -8.55 -31.07
C LEU A 179 -0.68 -7.46 -30.04
N PHE A 180 -1.88 -6.88 -30.12
CA PHE A 180 -2.30 -5.79 -29.22
C PHE A 180 -2.57 -6.23 -27.78
N THR A 181 -2.88 -7.51 -27.55
CA THR A 181 -3.19 -8.04 -26.20
C THR A 181 -1.99 -8.65 -25.47
N ALA A 182 -0.90 -8.94 -26.18
CA ALA A 182 0.29 -9.59 -25.63
C ALA A 182 0.92 -8.81 -24.46
N GLY A 183 1.08 -7.49 -24.62
CA GLY A 183 1.73 -6.64 -23.63
C GLY A 183 0.96 -6.54 -22.31
N ILE A 184 -0.34 -6.22 -22.38
CA ILE A 184 -1.22 -6.09 -21.20
C ILE A 184 -1.21 -7.40 -20.39
N THR A 185 -1.39 -8.53 -21.08
CA THR A 185 -1.45 -9.84 -20.43
C THR A 185 -0.12 -10.22 -19.80
N THR A 186 1.00 -9.91 -20.45
CA THR A 186 2.33 -10.25 -19.92
C THR A 186 2.61 -9.50 -18.62
N ASN A 187 2.29 -8.20 -18.56
CA ASN A 187 2.41 -7.44 -17.33
C ASN A 187 1.51 -8.00 -16.24
N PHE A 188 0.26 -8.35 -16.57
CA PHE A 188 -0.66 -8.96 -15.61
C PHE A 188 -0.14 -10.31 -15.08
N VAL A 189 0.37 -11.19 -15.95
CA VAL A 189 0.96 -12.47 -15.54
C VAL A 189 2.20 -12.26 -14.68
N LEU A 190 3.08 -11.34 -15.06
CA LEU A 190 4.26 -10.99 -14.28
C LEU A 190 3.88 -10.47 -12.89
N ALA A 191 2.87 -9.59 -12.82
CA ALA A 191 2.35 -9.07 -11.57
C ALA A 191 1.75 -10.19 -10.71
N ALA A 192 0.91 -11.05 -11.30
CA ALA A 192 0.29 -12.17 -10.59
C ALA A 192 1.33 -13.17 -10.04
N VAL A 193 2.35 -13.52 -10.84
CA VAL A 193 3.43 -14.40 -10.37
C VAL A 193 4.23 -13.74 -9.26
N SER A 194 4.58 -12.47 -9.40
CA SER A 194 5.35 -11.73 -8.39
C SER A 194 4.55 -11.59 -7.10
N PHE A 195 3.24 -11.33 -7.20
CA PHE A 195 2.32 -11.33 -6.07
C PHE A 195 2.28 -12.68 -5.37
N LEU A 196 2.11 -13.79 -6.10
CA LEU A 196 2.06 -15.12 -5.50
C LEU A 196 3.37 -15.50 -4.79
N LEU A 197 4.52 -15.11 -5.35
CA LEU A 197 5.82 -15.31 -4.72
C LEU A 197 5.96 -14.44 -3.46
N PHE A 198 5.63 -13.17 -3.56
CA PHE A 198 5.68 -12.22 -2.44
C PHE A 198 4.70 -12.60 -1.30
N SER A 199 3.42 -12.74 -1.61
CA SER A 199 2.34 -13.00 -0.66
C SER A 199 2.40 -14.44 -0.13
N GLY A 200 2.38 -15.43 -1.04
CA GLY A 200 2.20 -16.82 -0.68
C GLY A 200 3.49 -17.49 -0.20
N VAL A 201 4.59 -17.30 -0.93
CA VAL A 201 5.85 -17.98 -0.59
C VAL A 201 6.63 -17.21 0.48
N MET A 202 6.82 -15.90 0.30
CA MET A 202 7.63 -15.11 1.21
C MET A 202 6.88 -14.79 2.50
N LEU A 203 5.82 -13.97 2.45
CA LEU A 203 5.07 -13.60 3.67
C LEU A 203 4.31 -14.77 4.29
N GLY A 204 3.81 -15.71 3.49
CA GLY A 204 3.20 -16.94 3.99
C GLY A 204 4.20 -17.89 4.68
N GLY A 205 5.49 -17.79 4.34
CA GLY A 205 6.57 -18.62 4.90
C GLY A 205 7.12 -18.13 6.24
N ILE A 206 6.73 -16.94 6.71
CA ILE A 206 7.22 -16.36 7.97
C ILE A 206 6.14 -16.33 9.04
N SER A 207 6.57 -16.44 10.30
CA SER A 207 5.74 -16.24 11.49
C SER A 207 6.39 -15.20 12.39
N SER A 208 5.56 -14.52 13.18
CA SER A 208 6.05 -13.61 14.22
C SER A 208 6.16 -14.40 15.54
N PRO A 209 7.31 -14.39 16.22
CA PRO A 209 7.40 -14.92 17.59
C PRO A 209 6.53 -14.15 18.60
N TYR A 210 6.07 -12.95 18.21
CA TYR A 210 5.23 -12.08 19.03
C TYR A 210 3.73 -12.20 18.71
N GLY A 211 3.35 -12.99 17.69
CA GLY A 211 1.96 -13.35 17.39
C GLY A 211 0.97 -12.18 17.43
N ASP A 212 0.10 -12.21 18.44
CA ASP A 212 -1.00 -11.24 18.65
C ASP A 212 -0.70 -10.20 19.74
N ASN A 213 0.57 -10.05 20.14
CA ASN A 213 0.98 -8.97 21.03
C ASN A 213 0.60 -7.62 20.43
N ALA A 214 0.14 -6.71 21.28
CA ALA A 214 -0.18 -5.35 20.87
C ALA A 214 1.08 -4.62 20.43
N ALA A 215 1.03 -3.99 19.26
CA ALA A 215 2.12 -3.27 18.66
C ALA A 215 1.70 -1.84 18.33
N VAL A 216 2.58 -0.88 18.58
CA VAL A 216 2.33 0.52 18.28
C VAL A 216 2.53 0.74 16.79
N TYR A 217 1.45 0.97 16.07
CA TYR A 217 1.48 1.26 14.64
C TYR A 217 1.85 2.71 14.36
N THR A 218 1.17 3.64 15.04
CA THR A 218 1.46 5.08 15.03
C THR A 218 1.11 5.69 16.37
N GLU A 219 1.78 6.79 16.71
CA GLU A 219 1.53 7.60 17.89
C GLU A 219 1.03 9.00 17.51
N VAL A 220 0.19 9.57 18.38
CA VAL A 220 -0.32 10.94 18.25
C VAL A 220 0.58 11.87 19.05
N ALA A 221 0.99 12.99 18.46
CA ALA A 221 1.76 14.03 19.17
C ALA A 221 1.03 14.53 20.43
N ASP A 222 1.79 14.90 21.46
CA ASP A 222 1.30 15.41 22.75
C ASP A 222 0.38 14.44 23.52
N SER A 223 0.30 13.18 23.12
CA SER A 223 -0.47 12.14 23.80
C SER A 223 0.29 11.53 25.00
N PRO A 224 -0.36 10.71 25.85
CA PRO A 224 0.31 9.99 26.92
C PRO A 224 1.48 9.13 26.44
N ALA A 225 1.29 8.33 25.40
CA ALA A 225 2.34 7.48 24.84
C ALA A 225 3.50 8.28 24.25
N TYR A 226 3.20 9.39 23.57
CA TYR A 226 4.23 10.30 23.04
C TYR A 226 5.06 10.91 24.17
N SER A 227 4.40 11.40 25.22
CA SER A 227 5.06 12.00 26.39
C SER A 227 5.88 10.98 27.18
N ALA A 228 5.44 9.72 27.20
CA ALA A 228 6.17 8.60 27.80
C ALA A 228 7.33 8.10 26.91
N GLY A 229 7.46 8.58 25.67
CA GLY A 229 8.52 8.21 24.75
C GLY A 229 8.38 6.83 24.15
N ILE A 230 7.15 6.29 24.02
CA ILE A 230 6.91 5.01 23.34
C ILE A 230 6.90 5.25 21.82
N PRO A 231 7.85 4.69 21.06
CA PRO A 231 7.93 4.93 19.62
C PRO A 231 6.98 4.02 18.82
N ALA A 232 6.59 4.45 17.62
CA ALA A 232 6.05 3.54 16.60
C ALA A 232 6.99 2.35 16.38
N GLY A 233 6.40 1.17 16.17
CA GLY A 233 7.11 -0.09 16.03
C GLY A 233 7.37 -0.83 17.35
N ALA A 234 7.08 -0.23 18.51
CA ALA A 234 7.22 -0.90 19.80
C ALA A 234 6.16 -2.00 20.01
N LEU A 235 6.54 -3.11 20.63
CA LEU A 235 5.63 -4.17 21.09
C LEU A 235 5.35 -3.98 22.58
N ILE A 236 4.07 -3.87 22.94
CA ILE A 236 3.61 -3.89 24.33
C ILE A 236 3.60 -5.35 24.79
N LEU A 237 4.34 -5.65 25.85
CA LEU A 237 4.46 -7.00 26.40
C LEU A 237 3.47 -7.21 27.55
N ASP A 238 3.51 -6.31 28.53
CA ASP A 238 2.67 -6.35 29.71
C ASP A 238 2.36 -4.95 30.23
N ILE A 239 1.27 -4.86 31.00
CA ILE A 239 0.84 -3.66 31.70
C ILE A 239 0.64 -4.03 33.16
N ASN A 240 1.37 -3.38 34.06
CA ASN A 240 1.44 -3.72 35.48
C ASN A 240 1.83 -5.19 35.74
N GLY A 241 2.66 -5.78 34.87
CA GLY A 241 3.06 -7.19 34.99
C GLY A 241 2.02 -8.20 34.47
N GLU A 242 0.88 -7.72 33.94
CA GLU A 242 -0.13 -8.57 33.30
C GLU A 242 0.03 -8.52 31.78
N PRO A 243 0.13 -9.67 31.09
CA PRO A 243 0.20 -9.70 29.63
C PRO A 243 -0.95 -8.97 28.98
N PHE A 244 -0.65 -8.06 28.06
CA PHE A 244 -1.66 -7.28 27.36
C PHE A 244 -1.83 -7.77 25.93
N SER A 245 -3.04 -8.22 25.60
CA SER A 245 -3.42 -8.62 24.25
C SER A 245 -4.28 -7.54 23.60
N TYR A 246 -3.98 -7.21 22.35
CA TYR A 246 -4.85 -6.35 21.56
C TYR A 246 -6.18 -7.07 21.33
N THR A 247 -7.28 -6.48 21.82
CA THR A 247 -8.63 -7.01 21.69
C THR A 247 -9.57 -5.98 21.11
N GLU A 248 -10.50 -6.46 20.29
CA GLU A 248 -11.61 -5.68 19.76
C GLU A 248 -12.89 -5.87 20.60
N ASP A 249 -12.87 -6.82 21.53
CA ASP A 249 -14.01 -7.16 22.37
C ASP A 249 -14.10 -6.25 23.60
N TYR A 250 -15.22 -5.53 23.71
CA TYR A 250 -15.52 -4.61 24.81
C TYR A 250 -16.17 -5.29 26.02
N THR A 251 -16.44 -6.58 25.94
CA THR A 251 -16.96 -7.40 27.03
C THR A 251 -15.85 -8.08 27.85
N VAL A 252 -14.60 -7.99 27.38
CA VAL A 252 -13.42 -8.47 28.12
C VAL A 252 -13.34 -7.74 29.45
N SER A 253 -13.58 -8.49 30.51
CA SER A 253 -13.62 -8.01 31.87
C SER A 253 -12.33 -8.41 32.59
N SER A 254 -11.71 -7.39 33.18
CA SER A 254 -10.68 -7.43 34.20
C SER A 254 -9.24 -7.70 33.74
N TYR A 255 -8.55 -6.60 33.49
CA TYR A 255 -7.21 -6.42 34.05
C TYR A 255 -7.34 -5.99 35.53
N THR A 256 -6.28 -6.13 36.33
CA THR A 256 -6.29 -5.65 37.73
C THR A 256 -6.31 -4.13 37.87
N TRP A 257 -5.95 -3.43 36.79
CA TRP A 257 -5.95 -1.97 36.69
C TRP A 257 -7.16 -1.49 35.88
N SER A 258 -7.53 -0.22 36.08
CA SER A 258 -8.65 0.41 35.35
C SER A 258 -8.15 1.41 34.30
N PRO A 259 -8.87 1.58 33.18
CA PRO A 259 -8.61 2.69 32.28
C PRO A 259 -8.70 4.03 33.03
N GLY A 260 -7.81 4.96 32.71
CA GLY A 260 -7.62 6.24 33.39
C GLY A 260 -6.55 6.21 34.50
N GLU A 261 -6.16 5.03 34.99
CA GLU A 261 -5.10 4.91 36.00
C GLU A 261 -3.71 5.02 35.38
N LEU A 262 -2.74 5.48 36.18
CA LEU A 262 -1.32 5.39 35.83
C LEU A 262 -0.87 3.94 35.94
N VAL A 263 -0.37 3.38 34.84
CA VAL A 263 0.09 2.01 34.76
C VAL A 263 1.53 1.95 34.29
N SER A 264 2.23 0.90 34.71
CA SER A 264 3.57 0.54 34.26
C SER A 264 3.47 -0.26 32.97
N VAL A 265 3.80 0.37 31.84
CA VAL A 265 3.78 -0.24 30.51
C VAL A 265 5.18 -0.75 30.18
N HIS A 266 5.29 -2.07 30.02
CA HIS A 266 6.52 -2.71 29.58
C HIS A 266 6.44 -2.99 28.08
N TYR A 267 7.39 -2.44 27.32
CA TYR A 267 7.45 -2.57 25.89
C TYR A 267 8.85 -2.92 25.38
N ARG A 268 8.90 -3.43 24.15
CA ARG A 268 10.11 -3.84 23.45
C ARG A 268 10.25 -3.11 22.13
N THR A 269 11.46 -2.61 21.85
CA THR A 269 11.90 -2.18 20.52
C THR A 269 12.86 -3.22 19.93
N ALA A 270 13.39 -2.98 18.73
CA ALA A 270 14.36 -3.88 18.10
C ALA A 270 15.57 -4.18 19.01
N ASP A 271 16.05 -3.17 19.73
CA ASP A 271 17.32 -3.22 20.46
C ASP A 271 17.16 -3.38 21.98
N THR A 272 16.05 -2.89 22.56
CA THR A 272 15.91 -2.78 24.02
C THR A 272 14.49 -3.04 24.50
N GLU A 273 14.37 -3.50 25.74
CA GLU A 273 13.13 -3.48 26.51
C GLU A 273 13.13 -2.30 27.48
N SER A 274 11.97 -1.69 27.70
CA SER A 274 11.84 -0.50 28.53
C SER A 274 10.48 -0.46 29.21
N THR A 275 10.45 0.15 30.40
CA THR A 275 9.24 0.29 31.20
C THR A 275 8.98 1.76 31.47
N VAL A 276 7.76 2.21 31.21
CA VAL A 276 7.33 3.60 31.41
C VAL A 276 6.03 3.67 32.18
N THR A 277 5.82 4.74 32.92
CA THR A 277 4.55 4.97 33.64
C THR A 277 3.74 6.03 32.91
N MET A 278 2.50 5.69 32.54
CA MET A 278 1.59 6.62 31.84
C MET A 278 0.12 6.26 32.12
N PRO A 279 -0.84 7.19 31.94
CA PRO A 279 -2.24 6.84 32.01
C PRO A 279 -2.62 5.92 30.84
N TRP A 280 -3.34 4.83 31.11
CA TRP A 280 -3.84 3.94 30.06
C TRP A 280 -5.34 4.08 29.83
N GLY A 281 -5.80 4.19 28.58
CA GLY A 281 -7.22 4.16 28.25
C GLY A 281 -7.52 4.79 26.89
N LEU A 282 -8.78 5.13 26.63
CA LEU A 282 -9.14 5.85 25.41
C LEU A 282 -8.73 7.32 25.51
N TYR A 283 -7.62 7.68 24.85
CA TYR A 283 -7.22 9.06 24.70
C TYR A 283 -8.07 9.74 23.62
N VAL A 284 -8.77 10.80 24.00
CA VAL A 284 -9.58 11.62 23.09
C VAL A 284 -8.73 12.80 22.63
N SER A 285 -8.17 12.68 21.42
CA SER A 285 -7.28 13.70 20.86
C SER A 285 -8.02 14.95 20.39
N LYS A 286 -9.26 14.78 19.94
CA LYS A 286 -10.10 15.88 19.43
C LYS A 286 -11.58 15.58 19.57
N THR A 287 -12.39 16.63 19.66
CA THR A 287 -13.85 16.55 19.61
C THR A 287 -14.40 17.29 18.40
N VAL A 288 -15.55 16.84 17.89
CA VAL A 288 -16.25 17.51 16.78
C VAL A 288 -17.11 18.65 17.33
N SER A 289 -17.01 19.84 16.74
CA SER A 289 -17.80 21.00 17.15
C SER A 289 -19.30 20.70 17.08
N GLY A 290 -20.01 20.95 18.18
CA GLY A 290 -21.44 20.68 18.30
C GLY A 290 -21.81 19.22 18.58
N SER A 291 -20.84 18.33 18.77
CA SER A 291 -21.10 16.96 19.21
C SER A 291 -21.37 16.88 20.71
N PRO A 292 -21.96 15.77 21.21
CA PRO A 292 -22.15 15.57 22.65
C PRO A 292 -20.86 15.57 23.48
N ALA A 293 -19.71 15.28 22.87
CA ALA A 293 -18.41 15.34 23.53
C ALA A 293 -17.73 16.71 23.49
N HIS A 294 -18.27 17.68 22.75
CA HIS A 294 -17.65 18.98 22.55
C HIS A 294 -17.43 19.72 23.88
N ASN A 295 -16.23 20.26 24.09
CA ASN A 295 -15.76 20.91 25.33
C ASN A 295 -15.74 20.01 26.59
N LEU A 296 -15.95 18.69 26.44
CA LEU A 296 -16.00 17.76 27.57
C LEU A 296 -14.74 16.88 27.64
N LEU A 297 -14.41 16.23 26.52
CA LEU A 297 -13.46 15.11 26.50
C LEU A 297 -12.12 15.42 25.81
N GLU A 298 -11.97 16.58 25.18
CA GLU A 298 -10.74 16.90 24.46
C GLU A 298 -9.52 16.88 25.41
N ASN A 299 -8.46 16.18 24.99
CA ASN A 299 -7.24 15.96 25.74
C ASN A 299 -7.44 15.21 27.09
N LYS A 300 -8.37 14.25 27.12
CA LYS A 300 -8.69 13.43 28.31
C LYS A 300 -8.69 11.94 27.99
N ILE A 301 -8.67 11.12 29.04
CA ILE A 301 -8.85 9.68 28.97
C ILE A 301 -10.29 9.33 29.31
N LEU A 302 -11.04 8.78 28.35
CA LEU A 302 -12.34 8.17 28.60
C LEU A 302 -12.11 6.77 29.18
N ALA A 303 -12.45 6.59 30.46
CA ALA A 303 -12.20 5.35 31.19
C ALA A 303 -13.32 4.33 30.99
N SER A 304 -14.56 4.79 31.07
CA SER A 304 -15.73 3.93 30.93
C SER A 304 -16.97 4.70 30.49
N VAL A 305 -17.94 3.95 29.96
CA VAL A 305 -19.28 4.45 29.65
C VAL A 305 -20.30 3.61 30.41
N THR A 306 -21.17 4.27 31.17
CA THR A 306 -22.26 3.64 31.89
C THR A 306 -23.57 3.86 31.14
N THR A 307 -24.25 2.76 30.82
CA THR A 307 -25.59 2.74 30.22
C THR A 307 -26.57 2.13 31.22
N SER A 308 -27.86 2.05 30.85
CA SER A 308 -28.87 1.32 31.62
C SER A 308 -28.53 -0.17 31.79
N SER A 309 -27.75 -0.75 30.88
CA SER A 309 -27.37 -2.17 30.89
C SER A 309 -26.13 -2.48 31.74
N GLY A 310 -25.33 -1.48 32.07
CA GLY A 310 -24.10 -1.66 32.86
C GLY A 310 -23.02 -0.63 32.58
N THR A 311 -21.86 -0.80 33.22
CA THR A 311 -20.66 0.02 33.00
C THR A 311 -19.64 -0.75 32.18
N TYR A 312 -19.22 -0.17 31.07
CA TYR A 312 -18.28 -0.76 30.11
C TYR A 312 -16.96 -0.01 30.17
N LYS A 313 -15.86 -0.73 30.43
CA LYS A 313 -14.49 -0.20 30.45
C LYS A 313 -13.82 -0.47 29.10
N PHE A 314 -13.00 0.46 28.64
CA PHE A 314 -12.36 0.35 27.33
C PHE A 314 -10.84 0.42 27.45
N TYR A 315 -10.19 -0.71 27.13
CA TYR A 315 -8.73 -0.83 27.14
C TYR A 315 -8.10 -0.56 25.77
N THR A 316 -8.89 -0.63 24.71
CA THR A 316 -8.49 -0.38 23.32
C THR A 316 -9.50 0.52 22.62
N GLN A 317 -9.04 1.25 21.61
CA GLN A 317 -9.89 2.02 20.71
C GLN A 317 -10.95 1.16 20.01
N GLN A 318 -10.58 -0.03 19.55
CA GLN A 318 -11.48 -0.89 18.78
C GLN A 318 -12.64 -1.43 19.63
N ALA A 319 -12.39 -1.77 20.90
CA ALA A 319 -13.45 -2.12 21.84
C ALA A 319 -14.49 -0.99 21.98
N PHE A 320 -14.05 0.26 22.06
CA PHE A 320 -14.95 1.41 22.11
C PHE A 320 -15.76 1.59 20.83
N THR A 321 -15.11 1.49 19.67
CA THR A 321 -15.79 1.56 18.37
C THR A 321 -16.88 0.50 18.26
N ASN A 322 -16.58 -0.74 18.63
CA ASN A 322 -17.52 -1.86 18.61
C ASN A 322 -18.69 -1.63 19.57
N PHE A 323 -18.42 -1.13 20.79
CA PHE A 323 -19.46 -0.75 21.74
C PHE A 323 -20.39 0.34 21.18
N MET A 324 -19.83 1.42 20.61
CA MET A 324 -20.62 2.50 20.02
C MET A 324 -21.50 1.99 18.86
N GLY A 325 -21.04 0.98 18.11
CA GLY A 325 -21.83 0.30 17.08
C GLY A 325 -23.10 -0.40 17.60
N THR A 326 -23.21 -0.65 18.90
CA THR A 326 -24.42 -1.22 19.54
C THR A 326 -25.36 -0.16 20.13
N THR A 327 -24.93 1.11 20.15
CA THR A 327 -25.71 2.22 20.71
C THR A 327 -26.63 2.83 19.66
N HIS A 328 -27.69 3.52 20.10
CA HIS A 328 -28.66 4.16 19.23
C HIS A 328 -28.69 5.69 19.41
N PRO A 329 -29.11 6.44 18.38
CA PRO A 329 -29.30 7.88 18.50
C PRO A 329 -30.27 8.23 19.63
N GLY A 330 -29.85 9.15 20.50
CA GLY A 330 -30.65 9.60 21.64
C GLY A 330 -30.51 8.77 22.92
N ASP A 331 -29.73 7.70 22.92
CA ASP A 331 -29.38 6.97 24.14
C ASP A 331 -28.69 7.93 25.13
N THR A 332 -29.03 7.81 26.41
CA THR A 332 -28.41 8.58 27.48
C THR A 332 -27.34 7.72 28.15
N VAL A 333 -26.12 8.22 28.17
CA VAL A 333 -24.96 7.51 28.71
C VAL A 333 -24.19 8.40 29.68
N THR A 334 -23.66 7.82 30.75
CA THR A 334 -22.74 8.53 31.65
C THR A 334 -21.30 8.22 31.24
N LEU A 335 -20.55 9.26 30.90
CA LEU A 335 -19.15 9.17 30.55
C LEU A 335 -18.31 9.34 31.81
N ASN A 336 -17.40 8.41 32.07
CA ASN A 336 -16.42 8.52 33.14
C ASN A 336 -15.05 8.75 32.52
N TYR A 337 -14.44 9.90 32.79
CA TYR A 337 -13.17 10.31 32.17
C TYR A 337 -12.25 11.00 33.18
N THR A 338 -10.96 11.09 32.86
CA THR A 338 -9.96 11.78 33.68
C THR A 338 -8.97 12.54 32.83
N ASP A 339 -8.29 13.51 33.44
CA ASP A 339 -7.15 14.19 32.84
C ASP A 339 -5.93 13.25 32.76
N LEU A 340 -4.91 13.65 32.00
CA LEU A 340 -3.73 12.82 31.75
C LEU A 340 -2.85 12.58 32.99
N SER A 341 -3.12 13.24 34.11
CA SER A 341 -2.40 13.02 35.37
C SER A 341 -2.88 11.79 36.15
N GLY A 342 -3.93 11.09 35.69
CA GLY A 342 -4.54 9.99 36.44
C GLY A 342 -5.36 10.47 37.65
N SER A 343 -5.91 11.70 37.56
CA SER A 343 -6.81 12.31 38.55
C SER A 343 -8.08 11.47 38.78
N PRO A 344 -8.86 11.71 39.86
CA PRO A 344 -10.13 11.01 40.05
C PRO A 344 -11.07 11.18 38.86
N LEU A 345 -11.83 10.12 38.56
CA LEU A 345 -12.78 10.13 37.45
C LEU A 345 -13.84 11.22 37.64
N THR A 346 -14.08 11.97 36.59
CA THR A 346 -15.22 12.87 36.44
C THR A 346 -16.31 12.14 35.66
N SER A 347 -17.54 12.20 36.18
CA SER A 347 -18.71 11.60 35.53
C SER A 347 -19.60 12.69 34.93
N THR A 348 -20.02 12.52 33.68
CA THR A 348 -20.95 13.45 33.03
C THR A 348 -21.95 12.67 32.18
N GLU A 349 -23.24 12.92 32.41
CA GLU A 349 -24.30 12.37 31.59
C GLU A 349 -24.41 13.14 30.26
N VAL A 350 -24.45 12.40 29.15
CA VAL A 350 -24.64 12.95 27.82
C VAL A 350 -25.68 12.15 27.05
N LYS A 351 -26.36 12.83 26.13
CA LYS A 351 -27.24 12.20 25.17
C LYS A 351 -26.51 12.02 23.85
N LEU A 352 -26.45 10.78 23.34
CA LEU A 352 -25.78 10.48 22.08
C LEU A 352 -26.51 11.14 20.90
N GLY A 353 -25.73 11.69 19.97
CA GLY A 353 -26.20 12.25 18.72
C GLY A 353 -26.51 11.18 17.68
N THR A 354 -26.67 11.59 16.42
CA THR A 354 -27.06 10.70 15.31
C THR A 354 -25.93 10.52 14.32
N SER A 355 -25.56 9.26 14.03
CA SER A 355 -24.72 8.89 12.88
C SER A 355 -25.36 7.69 12.17
N GLY A 356 -26.23 7.96 11.20
CA GLY A 356 -27.03 6.91 10.57
C GLY A 356 -27.97 6.26 11.59
N THR A 357 -27.81 4.94 11.80
CA THR A 357 -28.60 4.16 12.78
C THR A 357 -27.93 4.00 14.14
N ILE A 358 -26.68 4.46 14.30
CA ILE A 358 -25.91 4.29 15.53
C ILE A 358 -25.75 5.61 16.30
N GLY A 359 -25.54 5.51 17.61
CA GLY A 359 -25.26 6.64 18.48
C GLY A 359 -23.95 7.34 18.12
N TYR A 360 -23.93 8.67 18.25
CA TYR A 360 -22.77 9.50 17.89
C TYR A 360 -22.28 10.34 19.06
N LEU A 361 -21.01 10.14 19.45
CA LEU A 361 -20.36 10.93 20.49
C LEU A 361 -19.52 12.09 19.92
N GLY A 362 -18.96 11.92 18.72
CA GLY A 362 -18.12 12.92 18.04
C GLY A 362 -16.75 13.13 18.69
N VAL A 363 -16.02 12.02 18.87
CA VAL A 363 -14.66 11.97 19.42
C VAL A 363 -13.69 11.34 18.42
N TYR A 364 -12.45 11.79 18.44
CA TYR A 364 -11.32 11.10 17.82
C TYR A 364 -10.53 10.41 18.93
N THR A 365 -10.54 9.09 18.93
CA THR A 365 -9.94 8.28 20.00
C THR A 365 -8.73 7.51 19.52
N THR A 366 -7.80 7.25 20.43
CA THR A 366 -6.68 6.31 20.29
C THR A 366 -6.46 5.59 21.61
N THR A 367 -5.65 4.54 21.63
CA THR A 367 -5.31 3.83 22.88
C THR A 367 -4.12 4.53 23.55
N SER A 368 -4.40 5.42 24.49
CA SER A 368 -3.38 6.24 25.19
C SER A 368 -2.51 7.07 24.25
N GLY A 369 -2.99 7.40 23.05
CA GLY A 369 -2.20 8.05 22.00
C GLY A 369 -1.66 7.12 20.92
N MET A 370 -1.86 5.81 21.05
CA MET A 370 -1.37 4.79 20.13
C MET A 370 -2.49 4.22 19.27
N ASN A 371 -2.26 4.11 17.98
CA ASN A 371 -2.98 3.17 17.14
C ASN A 371 -2.28 1.82 17.27
N LEU A 372 -3.02 0.80 17.71
CA LEU A 372 -2.46 -0.52 17.93
C LEU A 372 -2.78 -1.46 16.77
N ILE A 373 -1.85 -2.35 16.48
CA ILE A 373 -1.99 -3.46 15.54
C ILE A 373 -1.32 -4.70 16.16
N THR A 374 -1.43 -5.86 15.53
CA THR A 374 -0.59 -7.02 15.87
C THR A 374 0.33 -7.40 14.70
N PRO A 375 1.49 -8.03 14.96
CA PRO A 375 2.33 -8.57 13.91
C PRO A 375 1.58 -9.50 12.93
N ASN A 376 0.63 -10.31 13.44
CA ASN A 376 -0.20 -11.17 12.62
C ASN A 376 -1.16 -10.39 11.72
N ILE A 377 -1.85 -9.36 12.25
CA ILE A 377 -2.74 -8.51 11.45
C ILE A 377 -1.94 -7.77 10.38
N LEU A 378 -0.81 -7.15 10.75
CA LEU A 378 0.04 -6.44 9.78
C LEU A 378 0.48 -7.38 8.65
N LYS A 379 0.99 -8.58 8.98
CA LYS A 379 1.37 -9.58 7.98
C LYS A 379 0.19 -10.01 7.12
N GLY A 380 -0.96 -10.24 7.75
CA GLY A 380 -2.19 -10.65 7.09
C GLY A 380 -2.66 -9.64 6.05
N THR A 381 -2.72 -8.37 6.43
CA THR A 381 -3.07 -7.27 5.51
C THR A 381 -2.02 -7.06 4.43
N SER A 382 -0.73 -7.18 4.75
CA SER A 382 0.36 -7.06 3.76
C SER A 382 0.39 -8.23 2.77
N ALA A 383 0.04 -9.44 3.18
CA ALA A 383 0.05 -10.62 2.33
C ALA A 383 -1.25 -10.79 1.54
N ASN A 384 -2.40 -10.42 2.10
CA ASN A 384 -3.70 -10.69 1.50
C ASN A 384 -4.48 -9.38 1.25
N PRO A 385 -4.71 -8.98 -0.01
CA PRO A 385 -5.51 -7.79 -0.35
C PRO A 385 -6.97 -7.88 0.12
N PHE A 386 -7.43 -9.09 0.49
CA PHE A 386 -8.79 -9.35 0.97
C PHE A 386 -8.80 -9.74 2.45
N TYR A 387 -7.77 -9.38 3.22
CA TYR A 387 -7.74 -9.63 4.65
C TYR A 387 -8.93 -8.95 5.34
N GLY A 388 -9.78 -9.73 6.02
CA GLY A 388 -10.97 -9.21 6.69
C GLY A 388 -12.14 -8.83 5.77
N ALA A 389 -12.12 -9.20 4.49
CA ALA A 389 -13.21 -8.89 3.56
C ALA A 389 -14.43 -9.81 3.76
N GLU A 390 -15.58 -9.23 4.11
CA GLU A 390 -16.83 -9.98 4.35
C GLU A 390 -17.88 -9.75 3.25
N SER A 391 -17.79 -8.64 2.52
CA SER A 391 -18.75 -8.27 1.46
C SER A 391 -18.09 -8.13 0.09
N ILE A 392 -18.88 -8.27 -0.99
CA ILE A 392 -18.41 -8.10 -2.38
C ILE A 392 -17.75 -6.72 -2.58
N THR A 393 -18.25 -5.70 -1.88
CA THR A 393 -17.65 -4.36 -1.92
C THR A 393 -16.28 -4.31 -1.23
N ASP A 394 -16.07 -5.08 -0.17
CA ASP A 394 -14.76 -5.18 0.50
C ASP A 394 -13.74 -5.87 -0.39
N TYR A 395 -14.14 -6.93 -1.11
CA TYR A 395 -13.27 -7.55 -2.11
C TYR A 395 -12.89 -6.57 -3.23
N ALA A 396 -13.86 -5.82 -3.76
CA ALA A 396 -13.59 -4.85 -4.83
C ALA A 396 -12.68 -3.69 -4.37
N THR A 397 -12.90 -3.18 -3.16
CA THR A 397 -12.11 -2.08 -2.59
C THR A 397 -10.75 -2.53 -2.08
N GLY A 398 -10.64 -3.76 -1.54
CA GLY A 398 -9.39 -4.36 -1.10
C GLY A 398 -8.36 -4.46 -2.22
N MET A 399 -8.77 -4.91 -3.42
CA MET A 399 -7.87 -4.96 -4.59
C MET A 399 -7.32 -3.58 -4.98
N LEU A 400 -8.17 -2.54 -4.96
CA LEU A 400 -7.78 -1.18 -5.28
C LEU A 400 -6.94 -0.51 -4.19
N GLY A 401 -7.33 -0.72 -2.93
CA GLY A 401 -6.58 -0.28 -1.76
C GLY A 401 -5.19 -0.89 -1.71
N TYR A 402 -5.06 -2.14 -2.17
CA TYR A 402 -3.78 -2.84 -2.17
C TYR A 402 -2.76 -2.22 -3.14
N ILE A 403 -3.20 -1.82 -4.34
CA ILE A 403 -2.37 -1.06 -5.29
C ILE A 403 -2.06 0.34 -4.73
N ALA A 404 -2.89 0.85 -3.81
CA ALA A 404 -2.71 2.15 -3.19
C ALA A 404 -1.81 2.13 -1.93
N HIS A 405 -1.38 0.95 -1.45
CA HIS A 405 -0.53 0.86 -0.24
C HIS A 405 0.76 1.68 -0.28
N PRO A 406 1.44 1.84 -1.43
CA PRO A 406 2.63 2.70 -1.50
C PRO A 406 2.35 4.14 -1.12
N PHE A 407 1.17 4.64 -1.47
CA PHE A 407 0.74 6.00 -1.13
C PHE A 407 0.43 6.17 0.35
N SER A 408 0.24 5.07 1.09
CA SER A 408 0.09 5.06 2.54
C SER A 408 1.40 4.81 3.30
N GLY A 409 2.53 4.61 2.59
CA GLY A 409 3.84 4.35 3.19
C GLY A 409 4.00 2.94 3.75
N LEU A 410 3.24 1.98 3.24
CA LEU A 410 3.10 0.62 3.81
C LEU A 410 3.69 -0.50 2.94
N ASP A 411 4.86 -0.29 2.35
CA ASP A 411 5.35 -1.24 1.35
C ASP A 411 6.38 -2.24 1.87
N PRO A 412 6.07 -3.53 1.75
CA PRO A 412 4.84 -4.17 2.20
C PRO A 412 4.81 -4.35 3.74
N ILE A 413 6.00 -4.46 4.33
CA ILE A 413 6.22 -4.44 5.78
C ILE A 413 7.38 -3.46 6.01
N PRO A 414 7.15 -2.35 6.74
CA PRO A 414 8.16 -1.32 6.95
C PRO A 414 9.43 -1.85 7.61
N ASP A 415 10.58 -1.29 7.23
CA ASP A 415 11.90 -1.72 7.74
C ASP A 415 11.98 -1.65 9.28
N SER A 416 11.30 -0.68 9.89
CA SER A 416 11.23 -0.45 11.34
C SER A 416 10.56 -1.57 12.15
N VAL A 417 9.74 -2.41 11.52
CA VAL A 417 8.94 -3.45 12.20
C VAL A 417 9.28 -4.87 11.75
N ARG A 418 10.27 -5.03 10.86
CA ARG A 418 10.68 -6.36 10.39
C ARG A 418 11.20 -7.27 11.49
N TRP A 419 11.79 -6.69 12.53
CA TRP A 419 12.27 -7.41 13.69
C TRP A 419 11.14 -8.16 14.42
N TRP A 420 9.87 -7.78 14.22
CA TRP A 420 8.72 -8.53 14.71
C TRP A 420 8.60 -9.94 14.14
N TYR A 421 9.26 -10.23 13.03
CA TYR A 421 9.23 -11.54 12.37
C TYR A 421 10.52 -12.33 12.58
N GLY A 422 11.36 -11.92 13.54
CA GLY A 422 12.63 -12.56 13.84
C GLY A 422 13.65 -12.44 12.71
N ASP A 423 14.77 -13.16 12.87
CA ASP A 423 15.84 -13.18 11.88
C ASP A 423 15.41 -13.99 10.66
N GLN A 424 15.56 -13.36 9.50
CA GLN A 424 15.28 -13.97 8.21
C GLN A 424 16.59 -14.29 7.49
N ILE A 425 16.52 -15.23 6.53
CA ILE A 425 17.68 -15.53 5.67
C ILE A 425 18.19 -14.26 4.98
N PHE A 426 19.51 -14.20 4.77
CA PHE A 426 20.14 -13.04 4.14
C PHE A 426 19.44 -12.68 2.82
N GLY A 427 19.05 -11.41 2.68
CA GLY A 427 18.37 -10.90 1.48
C GLY A 427 16.87 -11.20 1.39
N PHE A 428 16.25 -11.87 2.36
CA PHE A 428 14.81 -12.17 2.35
C PHE A 428 13.96 -10.92 2.08
N TRP A 429 14.15 -9.86 2.88
CA TRP A 429 13.37 -8.64 2.77
C TRP A 429 13.65 -7.86 1.48
N GLU A 430 14.85 -7.99 0.94
CA GLU A 430 15.24 -7.40 -0.34
C GLU A 430 14.50 -8.08 -1.49
N ILE A 431 14.42 -9.41 -1.45
CA ILE A 431 13.65 -10.20 -2.41
C ILE A 431 12.15 -9.92 -2.27
N CYS A 432 11.63 -9.78 -1.04
CA CYS A 432 10.24 -9.34 -0.81
C CYS A 432 9.95 -8.01 -1.50
N LYS A 433 10.80 -6.99 -1.27
CA LYS A 433 10.67 -5.68 -1.92
C LYS A 433 10.69 -5.81 -3.44
N ILE A 434 11.60 -6.61 -4.01
CA ILE A 434 11.68 -6.80 -5.46
C ILE A 434 10.38 -7.38 -6.01
N PHE A 435 9.85 -8.46 -5.44
CA PHE A 435 8.59 -9.05 -5.92
C PHE A 435 7.39 -8.13 -5.70
N TYR A 436 7.34 -7.41 -4.58
CA TYR A 436 6.30 -6.42 -4.32
C TYR A 436 6.29 -5.32 -5.39
N TRP A 437 7.46 -4.74 -5.71
CA TRP A 437 7.57 -3.68 -6.71
C TRP A 437 7.38 -4.16 -8.15
N ILE A 438 7.68 -5.42 -8.48
CA ILE A 438 7.35 -6.00 -9.79
C ILE A 438 5.83 -6.27 -9.91
N PHE A 439 5.17 -6.58 -8.79
CA PHE A 439 3.72 -6.72 -8.74
C PHE A 439 3.01 -5.37 -8.94
N TRP A 440 3.48 -4.34 -8.24
CA TRP A 440 2.94 -2.98 -8.32
C TRP A 440 3.17 -2.35 -9.70
#